data_AF-A0A6G4VD67-F1
#
_entry.id   AF-A0A6G4VD67-F1
#
_cell.length_a   1.000
_cell.length_b   1.000
_cell.length_c   1.000
_cell.angle_alpha   90.00
_cell.angle_beta   90.00
_cell.angle_gamma   90.00
#
_symmetry.space_group_name_H-M   'P 1'
#
loop_
_entity.id
_entity.type
_entity.pdbx_description
1 polymer ?
#
loop_
_entity_poly.entity_id
_entity_poly.type
_entity_poly.pdbx_seq_one_letter_code
_entity_poly.pdbx_strand_id
1 'polypeptide(L)'
;MPGGSARGDAPGAASPAGLVGAPRTPGSEGSAAAPDSATREAYSGGYRERGAADAYDGPDGHDGPDGYDGPDGYDRPDEYDGPGTHAAQAPSASPHASGPRTPASRAAAPRPVVQRSSVRGQILDALRVALVGGELAPGEVYSAPALGERFGVSATPVREAMQQLAIEGAVEVVPNRGFRVVERGARELAELAEIRALLEVPVMLRLARTVPADRWTELRPLAEATARIASTGCRATYVESDRAFHRAVLALSGNEQLVRITDDLHRRAQWPLVSGPASRRRNALMADAAEHTALLDALINKDLSAVQPLVRDHFAGDC
;
A
#
# COMPACT_ATOMS: atom_id res chain seq x y z
N MET A 1 -13.09 37.23 65.69
CA MET A 1 -13.44 38.55 66.26
C MET A 1 -12.15 39.26 66.63
N PRO A 2 -11.98 40.56 66.35
CA PRO A 2 -12.58 41.41 65.32
C PRO A 2 -11.47 42.08 64.44
N GLY A 3 -11.72 42.60 63.24
CA GLY A 3 -12.41 43.87 62.94
C GLY A 3 -11.41 44.78 62.19
N GLY A 4 -11.75 45.67 61.25
CA GLY A 4 -13.02 46.11 60.68
C GLY A 4 -12.73 46.78 59.33
N SER A 5 -13.74 46.83 58.45
CA SER A 5 -14.50 48.04 58.07
C SER A 5 -13.77 48.97 57.08
N ALA A 6 -14.40 49.57 56.08
CA ALA A 6 -15.70 49.45 55.43
C ALA A 6 -15.74 50.56 54.35
N ARG A 7 -16.76 50.50 53.48
CA ARG A 7 -17.34 51.58 52.64
C ARG A 7 -16.62 51.87 51.32
N GLY A 8 -17.33 52.05 50.20
CA GLY A 8 -18.77 52.03 49.97
C GLY A 8 -19.10 52.58 48.57
N ASP A 9 -20.16 52.03 48.00
CA ASP A 9 -21.17 52.57 47.06
C ASP A 9 -20.82 53.18 45.68
N ALA A 10 -21.55 52.62 44.69
CA ALA A 10 -21.80 53.05 43.31
C ALA A 10 -22.95 54.11 43.26
N PRO A 11 -23.70 54.35 42.14
CA PRO A 11 -23.46 54.23 40.69
C PRO A 11 -23.83 55.55 39.94
N GLY A 12 -23.59 55.62 38.62
CA GLY A 12 -24.07 56.75 37.80
C GLY A 12 -24.12 56.45 36.30
N ALA A 13 -25.32 56.46 35.75
CA ALA A 13 -25.67 56.14 34.37
C ALA A 13 -25.37 57.28 33.37
N ALA A 14 -25.30 56.91 32.08
CA ALA A 14 -26.00 57.53 30.93
C ALA A 14 -25.14 57.59 29.66
N SER A 15 -25.70 57.05 28.57
CA SER A 15 -25.31 57.31 27.18
C SER A 15 -26.11 58.52 26.67
N PRO A 16 -25.64 59.31 25.67
CA PRO A 16 -26.19 59.12 24.32
C PRO A 16 -25.28 59.47 23.11
N ALA A 17 -25.76 59.00 21.96
CA ALA A 17 -25.50 59.25 20.54
C ALA A 17 -24.76 60.53 20.05
N GLY A 18 -24.07 60.39 18.91
CA GLY A 18 -23.63 61.49 18.02
C GLY A 18 -23.01 61.02 16.70
N LEU A 19 -23.62 61.39 15.58
CA LEU A 19 -23.38 61.02 14.17
C LEU A 19 -22.25 61.83 13.47
N VAL A 20 -21.94 61.43 12.22
CA VAL A 20 -21.28 62.15 11.08
C VAL A 20 -19.73 62.12 11.07
N GLY A 21 -18.97 61.81 10.01
CA GLY A 21 -19.21 61.52 8.59
C GLY A 21 -17.86 61.24 7.86
N ALA A 22 -17.91 60.60 6.70
CA ALA A 22 -16.76 60.22 5.86
C ALA A 22 -16.10 61.40 5.12
N PRO A 23 -14.90 61.20 4.53
CA PRO A 23 -14.61 61.77 3.22
C PRO A 23 -14.21 60.75 2.16
N ARG A 24 -14.55 61.13 0.93
CA ARG A 24 -14.51 60.41 -0.34
C ARG A 24 -13.10 60.27 -0.93
N THR A 25 -12.99 59.29 -1.83
CA THR A 25 -11.95 59.08 -2.85
C THR A 25 -11.83 60.23 -3.85
N PRO A 26 -10.70 60.25 -4.59
CA PRO A 26 -10.79 60.36 -6.04
C PRO A 26 -10.01 59.22 -6.74
N GLY A 27 -10.55 58.73 -7.85
CA GLY A 27 -9.90 57.81 -8.76
C GLY A 27 -9.60 58.44 -10.12
N SER A 28 -8.75 57.78 -10.90
CA SER A 28 -8.78 57.58 -12.37
C SER A 28 -7.37 57.14 -12.80
N GLU A 29 -7.17 55.89 -13.22
CA GLU A 29 -7.17 55.40 -14.62
C GLU A 29 -5.73 55.19 -15.15
N GLY A 30 -5.49 54.05 -15.81
CA GLY A 30 -4.36 53.92 -16.74
C GLY A 30 -3.52 52.63 -16.68
N SER A 31 -4.01 51.57 -17.35
CA SER A 31 -3.27 50.78 -18.36
C SER A 31 -1.98 49.99 -18.01
N ALA A 32 -2.12 48.66 -18.13
CA ALA A 32 -1.20 47.68 -18.73
C ALA A 32 0.27 47.57 -18.27
N ALA A 33 0.64 46.41 -17.71
CA ALA A 33 1.76 45.56 -18.16
C ALA A 33 1.90 44.32 -17.25
N ALA A 34 2.06 43.14 -17.87
CA ALA A 34 2.45 41.89 -17.21
C ALA A 34 3.87 41.98 -16.66
N PRO A 35 4.24 41.26 -15.58
CA PRO A 35 5.64 41.06 -15.26
C PRO A 35 6.21 39.91 -16.08
N ASP A 36 7.24 40.28 -16.83
CA ASP A 36 8.09 39.49 -17.69
C ASP A 36 8.80 38.36 -16.93
N SER A 37 8.92 37.26 -17.66
CA SER A 37 9.79 36.13 -17.44
C SER A 37 11.27 36.48 -17.63
N ALA A 38 12.14 35.64 -17.04
CA ALA A 38 13.60 35.59 -17.21
C ALA A 38 14.40 36.57 -16.32
N THR A 39 15.48 36.18 -15.62
CA THR A 39 16.57 35.27 -16.00
C THR A 39 17.36 34.91 -14.72
N ARG A 40 17.72 33.66 -14.42
CA ARG A 40 19.02 32.95 -14.65
C ARG A 40 19.05 31.79 -13.63
N GLU A 41 19.57 30.58 -13.80
CA GLU A 41 20.59 29.93 -14.64
C GLU A 41 20.30 28.41 -14.54
N ALA A 42 19.90 27.72 -15.61
CA ALA A 42 20.74 26.97 -16.55
C ALA A 42 21.78 26.02 -15.91
N TYR A 43 21.38 24.77 -15.63
CA TYR A 43 22.28 23.61 -15.58
C TYR A 43 21.76 22.53 -16.54
N SER A 44 21.94 22.77 -17.84
CA SER A 44 21.73 21.78 -18.89
C SER A 44 23.08 21.19 -19.29
N GLY A 45 23.41 20.01 -18.76
CA GLY A 45 24.55 19.21 -19.21
C GLY A 45 24.21 18.53 -20.53
N GLY A 46 24.84 18.97 -21.62
CA GLY A 46 24.59 18.49 -22.97
C GLY A 46 25.29 17.17 -23.29
N TYR A 47 24.56 16.25 -23.92
CA TYR A 47 25.14 15.22 -24.78
C TYR A 47 25.17 15.77 -26.20
N ARG A 48 26.38 16.06 -26.71
CA ARG A 48 26.61 16.36 -28.12
C ARG A 48 26.83 15.06 -28.88
N GLU A 49 26.03 14.85 -29.92
CA GLU A 49 26.35 13.99 -31.05
C GLU A 49 27.65 14.46 -31.71
N ARG A 50 28.55 13.50 -31.99
CA ARG A 50 29.57 13.63 -33.04
C ARG A 50 29.44 12.42 -33.94
N GLY A 51 29.11 12.68 -35.20
CA GLY A 51 29.17 11.70 -36.27
C GLY A 51 30.54 11.65 -36.94
N ALA A 52 30.81 10.44 -37.43
CA ALA A 52 31.51 10.07 -38.67
C ALA A 52 33.04 9.98 -38.75
N ALA A 53 33.42 8.81 -39.28
CA ALA A 53 34.55 8.44 -40.14
C ALA A 53 35.89 8.10 -39.47
N ASP A 54 36.22 6.80 -39.47
CA ASP A 54 37.35 6.33 -40.27
C ASP A 54 37.14 4.87 -40.73
N ALA A 55 37.51 4.66 -41.98
CA ALA A 55 37.36 3.47 -42.79
C ALA A 55 38.26 2.32 -42.31
N TYR A 56 37.84 1.07 -42.55
CA TYR A 56 38.80 0.05 -42.95
C TYR A 56 38.21 -0.90 -43.99
N ASP A 57 39.06 -1.12 -44.97
CA ASP A 57 38.91 -1.69 -46.31
C ASP A 57 38.85 -3.23 -46.27
N GLY A 58 38.14 -3.83 -47.22
CA GLY A 58 38.16 -5.27 -47.44
C GLY A 58 39.52 -5.75 -48.00
N PRO A 59 39.75 -7.07 -48.02
CA PRO A 59 39.79 -7.66 -49.36
C PRO A 59 39.14 -9.04 -49.49
N ASP A 60 38.93 -9.35 -50.76
CA ASP A 60 38.28 -10.48 -51.42
C ASP A 60 38.66 -11.91 -50.99
N GLY A 61 37.66 -12.79 -51.04
CA GLY A 61 37.68 -14.07 -51.77
C GLY A 61 38.46 -15.25 -51.18
N HIS A 62 37.74 -16.34 -50.82
CA HIS A 62 37.79 -17.65 -51.49
C HIS A 62 37.10 -18.77 -50.69
N ASP A 63 36.32 -19.59 -51.42
CA ASP A 63 36.06 -21.03 -51.29
C ASP A 63 35.43 -21.65 -50.02
N GLY A 64 34.20 -22.15 -50.22
CA GLY A 64 33.90 -23.59 -50.14
C GLY A 64 33.61 -24.23 -48.76
N PRO A 65 32.61 -25.14 -48.64
CA PRO A 65 31.98 -25.50 -47.37
C PRO A 65 32.51 -26.81 -46.77
N ASP A 66 32.48 -26.95 -45.44
CA ASP A 66 32.59 -28.26 -44.79
C ASP A 66 31.86 -28.30 -43.43
N GLY A 67 30.98 -29.31 -43.32
CA GLY A 67 30.89 -30.18 -42.14
C GLY A 67 29.96 -29.78 -41.00
N TYR A 68 28.76 -30.38 -40.97
CA TYR A 68 28.37 -31.18 -39.80
C TYR A 68 27.34 -32.26 -40.19
N ASP A 69 27.82 -33.50 -40.16
CA ASP A 69 27.10 -34.77 -40.36
C ASP A 69 26.16 -35.12 -39.20
N GLY A 70 25.00 -35.69 -39.53
CA GLY A 70 24.19 -36.50 -38.61
C GLY A 70 24.43 -38.00 -38.84
N PRO A 71 23.84 -38.88 -38.01
CA PRO A 71 23.70 -40.29 -38.38
C PRO A 71 22.24 -40.74 -38.50
N ASP A 72 21.90 -41.18 -39.71
CA ASP A 72 21.40 -42.51 -40.09
C ASP A 72 20.25 -43.19 -39.34
N GLY A 73 19.27 -43.67 -40.13
CA GLY A 73 18.98 -45.12 -40.09
C GLY A 73 17.54 -45.61 -40.28
N TYR A 74 17.08 -45.65 -41.53
CA TYR A 74 16.26 -46.69 -42.19
C TYR A 74 14.86 -47.11 -41.69
N ASP A 75 13.88 -46.67 -42.50
CA ASP A 75 12.96 -47.45 -43.37
C ASP A 75 12.02 -48.56 -42.85
N ARG A 76 10.78 -48.49 -43.39
CA ARG A 76 9.60 -49.38 -43.18
C ARG A 76 9.74 -50.70 -43.98
N PRO A 77 8.82 -51.69 -43.83
CA PRO A 77 7.57 -51.65 -44.61
C PRO A 77 6.31 -52.32 -43.99
N ASP A 78 5.17 -51.90 -44.54
CA ASP A 78 3.92 -52.61 -44.92
C ASP A 78 3.03 -53.44 -43.96
N GLU A 79 1.75 -53.01 -43.99
CA GLU A 79 0.47 -53.73 -44.03
C GLU A 79 0.34 -55.16 -43.47
N TYR A 80 -0.56 -55.31 -42.49
CA TYR A 80 -1.47 -56.46 -42.46
C TYR A 80 -2.85 -56.08 -41.91
N ASP A 81 -3.86 -56.65 -42.55
CA ASP A 81 -5.29 -56.39 -42.51
C ASP A 81 -6.01 -57.39 -41.57
N GLY A 82 -7.15 -57.01 -40.99
CA GLY A 82 -8.14 -58.00 -40.51
C GLY A 82 -8.84 -57.77 -39.15
N PRO A 83 -10.07 -58.30 -38.98
CA PRO A 83 -11.20 -57.54 -38.45
C PRO A 83 -11.91 -58.20 -37.23
N GLY A 84 -12.94 -57.51 -36.69
CA GLY A 84 -14.12 -58.20 -36.13
C GLY A 84 -14.49 -57.91 -34.68
N THR A 85 -15.57 -57.14 -34.52
CA THR A 85 -16.78 -57.42 -33.71
C THR A 85 -16.67 -58.28 -32.44
N HIS A 86 -17.16 -57.78 -31.30
CA HIS A 86 -18.44 -58.20 -30.70
C HIS A 86 -18.72 -57.50 -29.37
N ALA A 87 -19.98 -57.11 -29.22
CA ALA A 87 -20.57 -56.50 -28.04
C ALA A 87 -20.90 -57.54 -26.95
N ALA A 88 -21.10 -57.00 -25.74
CA ALA A 88 -22.06 -57.44 -24.73
C ALA A 88 -21.73 -58.66 -23.85
N GLN A 89 -21.63 -58.43 -22.54
CA GLN A 89 -22.51 -58.95 -21.46
C GLN A 89 -21.76 -59.22 -20.14
N ALA A 90 -22.15 -58.48 -19.10
CA ALA A 90 -22.28 -59.02 -17.74
C ALA A 90 -23.54 -59.92 -17.71
N PRO A 91 -23.73 -60.90 -16.80
CA PRO A 91 -23.62 -60.72 -15.34
C PRO A 91 -23.26 -61.97 -14.50
N SER A 92 -23.06 -61.81 -13.19
CA SER A 92 -23.81 -62.54 -12.14
C SER A 92 -23.33 -62.19 -10.73
N ALA A 93 -24.31 -62.04 -9.83
CA ALA A 93 -24.18 -61.75 -8.40
C ALA A 93 -24.31 -63.03 -7.57
N SER A 94 -23.65 -63.18 -6.42
CA SER A 94 -24.19 -62.96 -5.04
C SER A 94 -23.35 -63.81 -4.02
N PRO A 95 -23.57 -63.80 -2.68
CA PRO A 95 -23.88 -62.73 -1.70
C PRO A 95 -23.12 -62.87 -0.33
N HIS A 96 -23.48 -62.01 0.65
CA HIS A 96 -23.19 -61.98 2.12
C HIS A 96 -21.95 -61.15 2.56
N ALA A 97 -21.96 -60.27 3.57
CA ALA A 97 -22.76 -60.21 4.80
C ALA A 97 -23.03 -58.77 5.30
N SER A 98 -24.09 -58.61 6.09
CA SER A 98 -24.59 -57.35 6.67
C SER A 98 -23.91 -57.03 8.02
N GLY A 99 -23.33 -55.84 8.14
CA GLY A 99 -22.92 -55.22 9.41
C GLY A 99 -23.91 -54.14 9.88
N PRO A 100 -23.96 -53.79 11.18
CA PRO A 100 -24.96 -52.88 11.73
C PRO A 100 -24.77 -51.45 11.23
N ARG A 101 -25.85 -50.85 10.69
CA ARG A 101 -25.89 -49.46 10.25
C ARG A 101 -25.96 -48.52 11.45
N THR A 102 -24.91 -47.73 11.65
CA THR A 102 -24.88 -46.57 12.54
C THR A 102 -25.85 -45.49 12.02
N PRO A 103 -26.62 -44.80 12.88
CA PRO A 103 -27.50 -43.74 12.42
C PRO A 103 -26.67 -42.56 11.89
N ALA A 104 -27.06 -42.05 10.72
CA ALA A 104 -26.41 -40.92 10.06
C ALA A 104 -26.41 -39.69 10.97
N SER A 105 -25.21 -39.21 11.30
CA SER A 105 -24.99 -37.96 12.03
C SER A 105 -25.51 -36.79 11.19
N ARG A 106 -26.53 -36.09 11.71
CA ARG A 106 -27.04 -34.86 11.12
C ARG A 106 -25.95 -33.79 11.25
N ALA A 107 -25.35 -33.39 10.12
CA ALA A 107 -24.31 -32.36 10.08
C ALA A 107 -24.81 -31.09 10.81
N ALA A 108 -24.12 -30.73 11.89
CA ALA A 108 -24.43 -29.54 12.67
C ALA A 108 -24.11 -28.28 11.85
N ALA A 109 -25.01 -27.30 11.85
CA ALA A 109 -24.79 -26.01 11.22
C ALA A 109 -23.54 -25.31 11.80
N PRO A 110 -22.76 -24.57 10.99
CA PRO A 110 -21.56 -23.90 11.47
C PRO A 110 -21.92 -22.88 12.55
N ARG A 111 -21.37 -23.07 13.74
CA ARG A 111 -21.47 -22.10 14.83
C ARG A 111 -20.67 -20.84 14.45
N PRO A 112 -21.16 -19.63 14.79
CA PRO A 112 -20.42 -18.41 14.52
C PRO A 112 -19.07 -18.49 15.23
N VAL A 113 -17.98 -18.44 14.46
CA VAL A 113 -16.62 -18.45 14.99
C VAL A 113 -16.38 -17.06 15.57
N VAL A 114 -16.48 -16.94 16.89
CA VAL A 114 -16.01 -15.75 17.60
C VAL A 114 -14.50 -15.69 17.42
N GLN A 115 -14.00 -14.80 16.57
CA GLN A 115 -12.56 -14.55 16.47
C GLN A 115 -12.07 -13.94 17.79
N ARG A 116 -11.49 -14.77 18.65
CA ARG A 116 -10.73 -14.31 19.81
C ARG A 116 -9.36 -13.86 19.31
N SER A 117 -9.13 -12.55 19.26
CA SER A 117 -7.78 -12.02 19.06
C SER A 117 -6.91 -12.42 20.26
N SER A 118 -5.73 -12.96 20.00
CA SER A 118 -4.80 -13.29 21.08
C SER A 118 -4.31 -12.01 21.77
N VAL A 119 -3.97 -12.09 23.06
CA VAL A 119 -3.40 -10.94 23.80
C VAL A 119 -2.18 -10.40 23.06
N ARG A 120 -1.31 -11.29 22.54
CA ARG A 120 -0.18 -10.91 21.68
C ARG A 120 -0.62 -10.09 20.47
N GLY A 121 -1.67 -10.51 19.76
CA GLY A 121 -2.19 -9.79 18.59
C GLY A 121 -2.69 -8.39 18.94
N GLN A 122 -3.46 -8.26 20.02
CA GLN A 122 -3.94 -6.97 20.52
C GLN A 122 -2.78 -6.03 20.89
N ILE A 123 -1.73 -6.57 21.53
CA ILE A 123 -0.53 -5.81 21.88
C ILE A 123 0.25 -5.41 20.63
N LEU A 124 0.37 -6.28 19.64
CA LEU A 124 1.03 -5.96 18.37
C LEU A 124 0.31 -4.80 17.66
N ASP A 125 -1.01 -4.84 17.60
CA ASP A 125 -1.80 -3.76 16.97
C ASP A 125 -1.68 -2.45 17.76
N ALA A 126 -1.73 -2.50 19.10
CA ALA A 126 -1.52 -1.33 19.94
C ALA A 126 -0.11 -0.73 19.76
N LEU A 127 0.92 -1.56 19.64
CA LEU A 127 2.30 -1.11 19.38
C LEU A 127 2.45 -0.49 18.00
N ARG A 128 1.83 -1.05 16.95
CA ARG A 128 1.80 -0.43 15.62
C ARG A 128 1.15 0.94 15.66
N VAL A 129 0.06 1.08 16.41
CA VAL A 129 -0.61 2.38 16.63
C VAL A 129 0.33 3.37 17.33
N ALA A 130 0.99 2.94 18.39
CA ALA A 130 1.91 3.78 19.15
C ALA A 130 3.14 4.21 18.31
N LEU A 131 3.67 3.32 17.46
CA LEU A 131 4.73 3.63 16.50
C LEU A 131 4.27 4.68 15.50
N VAL A 132 3.22 4.40 14.72
CA VAL A 132 2.75 5.29 13.65
C VAL A 132 2.22 6.63 14.19
N GLY A 133 1.65 6.62 15.39
CA GLY A 133 1.20 7.82 16.10
C GLY A 133 2.33 8.68 16.68
N GLY A 134 3.56 8.14 16.74
CA GLY A 134 4.73 8.82 17.31
C GLY A 134 4.79 8.80 18.84
N GLU A 135 3.97 7.97 19.51
CA GLU A 135 4.08 7.72 20.94
C GLU A 135 5.33 6.90 21.29
N LEU A 136 5.73 6.02 20.37
CA LEU A 136 7.05 5.38 20.38
C LEU A 136 7.95 6.15 19.42
N ALA A 137 8.83 6.97 19.97
CA ALA A 137 9.63 7.89 19.20
C ALA A 137 10.74 7.16 18.42
N PRO A 138 11.00 7.53 17.15
CA PRO A 138 12.15 7.05 16.40
C PRO A 138 13.46 7.21 17.18
N GLY A 139 14.35 6.21 17.10
CA GLY A 139 15.67 6.21 17.75
C GLY A 139 15.67 5.83 19.23
N GLU A 140 14.54 5.95 19.91
CA GLU A 140 14.39 5.59 21.33
C GLU A 140 14.34 4.07 21.54
N VAL A 141 14.80 3.64 22.73
CA VAL A 141 14.83 2.22 23.11
C VAL A 141 13.76 1.95 24.17
N TYR A 142 12.90 0.98 23.89
CA TYR A 142 11.83 0.53 24.78
C TYR A 142 12.08 -0.90 25.25
N SER A 143 11.90 -1.14 26.55
CA SER A 143 12.00 -2.48 27.14
C SER A 143 10.62 -3.16 27.19
N ALA A 144 10.59 -4.48 26.98
CA ALA A 144 9.34 -5.24 27.06
C ALA A 144 8.66 -5.16 28.44
N PRO A 145 9.38 -5.15 29.59
CA PRO A 145 8.75 -4.94 30.90
C PRO A 145 8.06 -3.58 31.03
N ALA A 146 8.73 -2.49 30.63
CA ALA A 146 8.17 -1.15 30.73
C ALA A 146 6.91 -0.98 29.85
N LEU A 147 6.94 -1.54 28.64
CA LEU A 147 5.78 -1.59 27.77
C LEU A 147 4.67 -2.49 28.35
N GLY A 148 5.03 -3.61 28.99
CA GLY A 148 4.07 -4.50 29.68
C GLY A 148 3.30 -3.79 30.78
N GLU A 149 3.99 -3.02 31.61
CA GLU A 149 3.37 -2.17 32.64
C GLU A 149 2.39 -1.15 32.02
N ARG A 150 2.79 -0.49 30.92
CA ARG A 150 1.93 0.47 30.20
C ARG A 150 0.66 -0.18 29.65
N PHE A 151 0.77 -1.39 29.12
CA PHE A 151 -0.36 -2.12 28.52
C PHE A 151 -1.14 -3.00 29.52
N GLY A 152 -0.72 -3.06 30.79
CA GLY A 152 -1.36 -3.89 31.81
C GLY A 152 -1.21 -5.40 31.57
N VAL A 153 -0.13 -5.82 30.91
CA VAL A 153 0.15 -7.24 30.58
C VAL A 153 1.56 -7.64 31.02
N SER A 154 1.84 -8.95 31.04
CA SER A 154 3.21 -9.42 31.30
C SER A 154 4.16 -9.09 30.15
N ALA A 155 5.47 -9.12 30.42
CA ALA A 155 6.51 -8.79 29.43
C ALA A 155 6.58 -9.80 28.26
N THR A 156 6.07 -11.03 28.42
CA THR A 156 6.15 -12.09 27.40
C THR A 156 5.39 -11.75 26.11
N PRO A 157 4.06 -11.48 26.13
CA PRO A 157 3.32 -11.12 24.92
C PRO A 157 3.84 -9.84 24.26
N VAL A 158 4.37 -8.90 25.07
CA VAL A 158 5.02 -7.69 24.56
C VAL A 158 6.32 -8.01 23.83
N ARG A 159 7.17 -8.87 24.40
CA ARG A 159 8.42 -9.28 23.76
C ARG A 159 8.16 -9.98 22.43
N GLU A 160 7.17 -10.86 22.37
CA GLU A 160 6.77 -11.55 21.14
C GLU A 160 6.23 -10.58 20.08
N ALA A 161 5.43 -9.58 20.49
CA ALA A 161 4.95 -8.53 19.59
C ALA A 161 6.11 -7.64 19.08
N MET A 162 7.04 -7.25 19.96
CA MET A 162 8.21 -6.45 19.57
C MET A 162 9.19 -7.23 18.69
N GLN A 163 9.34 -8.55 18.87
CA GLN A 163 10.09 -9.41 17.95
C GLN A 163 9.43 -9.46 16.57
N GLN A 164 8.10 -9.56 16.52
CA GLN A 164 7.37 -9.47 15.26
C GLN A 164 7.60 -8.11 14.57
N LEU A 165 7.58 -7.02 15.33
CA LEU A 165 7.92 -5.68 14.82
C LEU A 165 9.39 -5.57 14.35
N ALA A 166 10.29 -6.34 14.94
CA ALA A 166 11.68 -6.40 14.49
C ALA A 166 11.81 -7.10 13.13
N ILE A 167 11.05 -8.19 12.93
CA ILE A 167 10.95 -8.86 11.62
C ILE A 167 10.34 -7.92 10.58
N GLU A 168 9.37 -7.09 10.98
CA GLU A 168 8.74 -6.06 10.15
C GLU A 168 9.63 -4.82 9.91
N GLY A 169 10.83 -4.77 10.49
CA GLY A 169 11.76 -3.65 10.36
C GLY A 169 11.26 -2.34 10.99
N ALA A 170 10.32 -2.41 11.93
CA ALA A 170 9.82 -1.26 12.67
C ALA A 170 10.72 -0.91 13.85
N VAL A 171 11.35 -1.93 14.42
CA VAL A 171 12.28 -1.82 15.55
C VAL A 171 13.51 -2.70 15.33
N GLU A 172 14.60 -2.41 16.03
CA GLU A 172 15.80 -3.23 16.07
C GLU A 172 16.00 -3.81 17.47
N VAL A 173 16.44 -5.06 17.56
CA VAL A 173 16.76 -5.67 18.85
C VAL A 173 18.05 -5.06 19.37
N VAL A 174 17.99 -4.49 20.58
CA VAL A 174 19.16 -3.97 21.29
C VAL A 174 19.48 -4.92 22.44
N PRO A 175 20.60 -5.69 22.37
CA PRO A 175 20.97 -6.66 23.39
C PRO A 175 20.93 -6.06 24.80
N ASN A 176 20.27 -6.77 25.72
CA ASN A 176 20.11 -6.41 27.14
C ASN A 176 19.40 -5.07 27.43
N ARG A 177 18.89 -4.34 26.43
CA ARG A 177 18.19 -3.06 26.62
C ARG A 177 16.74 -3.07 26.15
N GLY A 178 16.43 -3.82 25.11
CA GLY A 178 15.07 -3.92 24.57
C GLY A 178 15.07 -3.77 23.05
N PHE A 179 14.24 -2.85 22.56
CA PHE A 179 14.02 -2.65 21.13
C PHE A 179 14.10 -1.16 20.80
N ARG A 180 14.91 -0.81 19.80
CA ARG A 180 15.05 0.56 19.31
C ARG A 180 14.05 0.80 18.18
N VAL A 181 13.29 1.89 18.20
CA VAL A 181 12.46 2.27 17.05
C VAL A 181 13.35 2.70 15.89
N VAL A 182 13.13 2.15 14.70
CA VAL A 182 13.91 2.48 13.50
C VAL A 182 13.61 3.93 13.07
N GLU A 183 14.65 4.71 12.83
CA GLU A 183 14.55 6.03 12.22
C GLU A 183 14.73 5.89 10.71
N ARG A 184 13.72 6.30 9.93
CA ARG A 184 13.85 6.35 8.46
C ARG A 184 14.02 7.79 7.99
N GLY A 185 15.02 8.00 7.16
CA GLY A 185 15.21 9.27 6.47
C GLY A 185 14.29 9.39 5.26
N ALA A 186 14.06 10.63 4.81
CA ALA A 186 13.30 10.90 3.59
C ALA A 186 13.88 10.17 2.35
N ARG A 187 15.21 10.01 2.31
CA ARG A 187 15.90 9.27 1.25
C ARG A 187 15.49 7.81 1.17
N GLU A 188 15.49 7.08 2.29
CA GLU A 188 15.12 5.66 2.30
C GLU A 188 13.65 5.48 1.88
N LEU A 189 12.76 6.40 2.28
CA LEU A 189 11.36 6.36 1.84
C LEU A 189 11.21 6.60 0.34
N ALA A 190 12.00 7.51 -0.23
CA ALA A 190 12.02 7.72 -1.68
C ALA A 190 12.54 6.47 -2.42
N GLU A 191 13.58 5.82 -1.91
CA GLU A 191 14.11 4.56 -2.45
C GLU A 191 13.05 3.43 -2.38
N LEU A 192 12.29 3.33 -1.28
CA LEU A 192 11.18 2.39 -1.15
C LEU A 192 10.03 2.69 -2.12
N ALA A 193 9.69 3.96 -2.32
CA ALA A 193 8.67 4.39 -3.27
C ALA A 193 9.08 4.06 -4.71
N GLU A 194 10.34 4.29 -5.08
CA GLU A 194 10.89 3.94 -6.40
C GLU A 194 10.78 2.43 -6.67
N ILE A 195 11.18 1.60 -5.72
CA ILE A 195 11.08 0.13 -5.85
C ILE A 195 9.62 -0.30 -5.96
N ARG A 196 8.72 0.28 -5.16
CA ARG A 196 7.28 0.00 -5.25
C ARG A 196 6.72 0.37 -6.62
N ALA A 197 7.04 1.55 -7.14
CA ALA A 197 6.60 1.97 -8.47
C ALA A 197 7.07 1.00 -9.57
N LEU A 198 8.32 0.54 -9.52
CA LEU A 198 8.88 -0.43 -10.46
C LEU A 198 8.14 -1.78 -10.45
N LEU A 199 7.61 -2.20 -9.30
CA LEU A 199 6.91 -3.47 -9.14
C LEU A 199 5.39 -3.35 -9.40
N GLU A 200 4.77 -2.32 -8.85
CA GLU A 200 3.31 -2.23 -8.73
C GLU A 200 2.66 -1.61 -9.97
N VAL A 201 3.24 -0.55 -10.54
CA VAL A 201 2.72 0.11 -11.74
C VAL A 201 2.53 -0.87 -12.92
N PRO A 202 3.53 -1.66 -13.34
CA PRO A 202 3.34 -2.59 -14.46
C PRO A 202 2.29 -3.68 -14.15
N VAL A 203 2.18 -4.10 -12.89
CA VAL A 203 1.17 -5.07 -12.47
C VAL A 203 -0.22 -4.45 -12.56
N MET A 204 -0.41 -3.24 -12.04
CA MET A 204 -1.68 -2.53 -12.10
C MET A 204 -2.16 -2.29 -13.52
N LEU A 205 -1.27 -1.84 -14.41
CA LEU A 205 -1.60 -1.64 -15.82
C LEU A 205 -1.95 -2.94 -16.54
N ARG A 206 -1.32 -4.06 -16.17
CA ARG A 206 -1.69 -5.38 -16.69
C ARG A 206 -3.08 -5.78 -16.17
N LEU A 207 -3.31 -5.69 -14.86
CA LEU A 207 -4.59 -6.05 -14.24
C LEU A 207 -5.75 -5.23 -14.80
N ALA A 208 -5.55 -3.93 -15.02
CA ALA A 208 -6.56 -3.05 -15.61
C ALA A 208 -7.08 -3.55 -16.96
N ARG A 209 -6.26 -4.28 -17.73
CA ARG A 209 -6.63 -4.85 -19.04
C ARG A 209 -7.26 -6.24 -18.94
N THR A 210 -6.91 -7.01 -17.91
CA THR A 210 -7.24 -8.45 -17.85
C THR A 210 -8.31 -8.81 -16.83
N VAL A 211 -8.48 -8.00 -15.77
CA VAL A 211 -9.43 -8.26 -14.70
C VAL A 211 -10.81 -7.68 -15.06
N PRO A 212 -11.90 -8.46 -14.95
CA PRO A 212 -13.24 -7.97 -15.24
C PRO A 212 -13.77 -6.99 -14.15
N ALA A 213 -14.72 -6.13 -14.55
CA ALA A 213 -15.16 -4.98 -13.77
C ALA A 213 -15.86 -5.32 -12.45
N ASP A 214 -16.51 -6.47 -12.38
CA ASP A 214 -17.13 -7.03 -11.18
C ASP A 214 -16.10 -7.26 -10.06
N ARG A 215 -14.92 -7.77 -10.40
CA ARG A 215 -13.83 -8.00 -9.44
C ARG A 215 -13.31 -6.70 -8.82
N TRP A 216 -13.29 -5.60 -9.58
CA TRP A 216 -12.95 -4.28 -9.05
C TRP A 216 -14.03 -3.73 -8.13
N THR A 217 -15.30 -3.97 -8.48
CA THR A 217 -16.45 -3.56 -7.68
C THR A 217 -16.43 -4.20 -6.29
N GLU A 218 -15.99 -5.46 -6.18
CA GLU A 218 -15.82 -6.16 -4.90
C GLU A 218 -14.83 -5.48 -3.95
N LEU A 219 -13.88 -4.68 -4.45
CA LEU A 219 -12.88 -3.98 -3.64
C LEU A 219 -13.36 -2.62 -3.11
N ARG A 220 -14.50 -2.10 -3.59
CA ARG A 220 -15.05 -0.79 -3.19
C ARG A 220 -15.22 -0.65 -1.66
N PRO A 221 -15.73 -1.66 -0.91
CA PRO A 221 -15.85 -1.53 0.54
C PRO A 221 -14.53 -1.26 1.26
N LEU A 222 -13.41 -1.77 0.74
CA LEU A 222 -12.07 -1.51 1.29
C LEU A 222 -11.65 -0.06 1.06
N ALA A 223 -11.81 0.47 -0.16
CA ALA A 223 -11.50 1.87 -0.46
C ALA A 223 -12.35 2.83 0.38
N GLU A 224 -13.64 2.56 0.52
CA GLU A 224 -14.53 3.37 1.36
C GLU A 224 -14.18 3.28 2.85
N ALA A 225 -13.75 2.11 3.33
CA ALA A 225 -13.28 1.96 4.71
C ALA A 225 -12.02 2.80 4.94
N THR A 226 -11.06 2.76 4.01
CA THR A 226 -9.85 3.58 4.04
C THR A 226 -10.19 5.07 4.06
N ALA A 227 -11.13 5.52 3.22
CA ALA A 227 -11.59 6.92 3.21
C ALA A 227 -12.28 7.34 4.52
N ARG A 228 -13.14 6.49 5.09
CA ARG A 228 -13.76 6.75 6.40
C ARG A 228 -12.69 6.87 7.49
N ILE A 229 -11.70 5.97 7.51
CA ILE A 229 -10.61 6.02 8.49
C ILE A 229 -9.75 7.27 8.29
N ALA A 230 -9.42 7.64 7.05
CA ALA A 230 -8.68 8.86 6.73
C ALA A 230 -9.35 10.11 7.31
N SER A 231 -10.69 10.18 7.24
CA SER A 231 -11.46 11.31 7.78
C SER A 231 -11.30 11.52 9.29
N THR A 232 -10.96 10.46 10.04
CA THR A 232 -10.69 10.53 11.48
C THR A 232 -9.33 11.16 11.80
N GLY A 233 -8.42 11.25 10.82
CA GLY A 233 -7.06 11.74 11.00
C GLY A 233 -6.12 10.77 11.73
N CYS A 234 -6.57 9.56 12.07
CA CYS A 234 -5.74 8.54 12.71
C CYS A 234 -4.85 7.83 11.68
N ARG A 235 -3.60 8.30 11.55
CA ARG A 235 -2.59 7.74 10.62
C ARG A 235 -2.34 6.26 10.85
N ALA A 236 -2.30 5.83 12.10
CA ALA A 236 -2.06 4.44 12.47
C ALA A 236 -3.09 3.47 11.87
N THR A 237 -4.38 3.79 12.06
CA THR A 237 -5.46 2.96 11.50
C THR A 237 -5.56 3.12 9.99
N TYR A 238 -5.24 4.31 9.47
CA TYR A 238 -5.22 4.56 8.02
C TYR A 238 -4.23 3.63 7.32
N VAL A 239 -2.99 3.60 7.81
CA VAL A 239 -1.87 2.82 7.30
C VAL A 239 -2.20 1.33 7.11
N GLU A 240 -2.91 0.72 8.06
CA GLU A 240 -3.30 -0.69 7.93
C GLU A 240 -4.44 -0.89 6.91
N SER A 241 -5.41 0.03 6.88
CA SER A 241 -6.52 -0.02 5.90
C SER A 241 -6.03 0.20 4.47
N ASP A 242 -5.11 1.15 4.30
CA ASP A 242 -4.38 1.43 3.08
C ASP A 242 -3.63 0.18 2.58
N ARG A 243 -2.80 -0.43 3.44
CA ARG A 243 -2.09 -1.66 3.09
C ARG A 243 -3.04 -2.79 2.71
N ALA A 244 -4.16 -2.94 3.41
CA ALA A 244 -5.16 -3.95 3.12
C ALA A 244 -5.80 -3.75 1.73
N PHE A 245 -6.07 -2.50 1.34
CA PHE A 245 -6.56 -2.16 0.00
C PHE A 245 -5.54 -2.55 -1.07
N HIS A 246 -4.30 -2.07 -0.98
CA HIS A 246 -3.23 -2.39 -1.93
C HIS A 246 -2.98 -3.89 -2.06
N ARG A 247 -2.95 -4.60 -0.94
CA ARG A 247 -2.80 -6.06 -0.92
C ARG A 247 -3.94 -6.76 -1.66
N ALA A 248 -5.18 -6.34 -1.45
CA ALA A 248 -6.34 -6.94 -2.10
C ALA A 248 -6.34 -6.70 -3.61
N VAL A 249 -5.96 -5.50 -4.04
CA VAL A 249 -5.78 -5.15 -5.45
C VAL A 249 -4.70 -6.02 -6.10
N LEU A 250 -3.50 -6.08 -5.51
CA LEU A 250 -2.39 -6.85 -6.06
C LEU A 250 -2.62 -8.36 -6.01
N ALA A 251 -3.45 -8.86 -5.08
CA ALA A 251 -3.83 -10.27 -5.00
C ALA A 251 -4.58 -10.75 -6.26
N LEU A 252 -5.24 -9.86 -7.00
CA LEU A 252 -5.88 -10.18 -8.28
C LEU A 252 -4.86 -10.62 -9.35
N SER A 253 -3.56 -10.37 -9.15
CA SER A 253 -2.50 -10.87 -10.01
C SER A 253 -2.27 -12.37 -9.94
N GLY A 254 -2.74 -13.03 -8.88
CA GLY A 254 -2.43 -14.43 -8.60
C GLY A 254 -0.96 -14.69 -8.25
N ASN A 255 -0.13 -13.64 -8.13
CA ASN A 255 1.28 -13.76 -7.81
C ASN A 255 1.53 -13.53 -6.31
N GLU A 256 1.50 -14.61 -5.53
CA GLU A 256 1.67 -14.56 -4.08
C GLU A 256 3.03 -13.98 -3.65
N GLN A 257 4.09 -14.19 -4.44
CA GLN A 257 5.41 -13.66 -4.12
C GLN A 257 5.47 -12.14 -4.30
N LEU A 258 4.86 -11.63 -5.37
CA LEU A 258 4.70 -10.19 -5.57
C LEU A 258 3.97 -9.56 -4.39
N VAL A 259 2.80 -10.11 -4.03
CA VAL A 259 1.98 -9.59 -2.92
C VAL A 259 2.76 -9.60 -1.61
N ARG A 260 3.56 -10.63 -1.35
CA ARG A 260 4.39 -10.72 -0.14
C ARG A 260 5.48 -9.64 -0.12
N ILE A 261 6.17 -9.43 -1.24
CA ILE A 261 7.24 -8.44 -1.35
C ILE A 261 6.68 -7.02 -1.25
N THR A 262 5.59 -6.72 -1.95
CA THR A 262 4.99 -5.38 -1.92
C THR A 262 4.33 -5.06 -0.58
N ASP A 263 3.72 -6.03 0.11
CA ASP A 263 3.18 -5.85 1.48
C ASP A 263 4.28 -5.48 2.47
N ASP A 264 5.46 -6.10 2.36
CA ASP A 264 6.65 -5.77 3.16
C ASP A 264 7.18 -4.35 2.85
N LEU A 265 7.27 -3.99 1.57
CA LEU A 265 7.70 -2.64 1.15
C LEU A 265 6.72 -1.55 1.64
N HIS A 266 5.41 -1.77 1.53
CA HIS A 266 4.41 -0.83 2.07
C HIS A 266 4.60 -0.66 3.56
N ARG A 267 4.70 -1.77 4.31
CA ARG A 267 4.88 -1.73 5.76
C ARG A 267 6.12 -0.92 6.14
N ARG A 268 7.23 -1.11 5.44
CA ARG A 268 8.46 -0.34 5.67
C ARG A 268 8.31 1.15 5.37
N ALA A 269 7.57 1.49 4.31
CA ALA A 269 7.31 2.88 3.91
C ALA A 269 6.35 3.61 4.87
N GLN A 270 5.59 2.88 5.69
CA GLN A 270 4.59 3.42 6.59
C GLN A 270 5.16 3.88 7.95
N TRP A 271 6.40 3.52 8.27
CA TRP A 271 7.04 3.87 9.54
C TRP A 271 7.34 5.38 9.64
N PRO A 272 7.28 5.97 10.85
CA PRO A 272 7.19 7.41 11.00
C PRO A 272 8.41 8.15 10.48
N LEU A 273 8.15 9.22 9.71
CA LEU A 273 9.07 10.35 9.61
C LEU A 273 8.93 11.23 10.86
N VAL A 274 10.03 11.89 11.24
CA VAL A 274 10.02 12.98 12.22
C VAL A 274 8.93 14.00 11.81
N SER A 275 7.92 14.17 12.65
CA SER A 275 6.59 14.67 12.25
C SER A 275 6.42 16.20 12.20
N GLY A 276 5.60 16.66 11.24
CA GLY A 276 5.01 18.02 11.14
C GLY A 276 3.56 18.13 11.69
N PRO A 277 2.82 19.24 11.49
CA PRO A 277 1.54 19.54 12.17
C PRO A 277 0.34 18.62 11.84
N ALA A 278 -0.54 18.36 12.83
CA ALA A 278 -1.64 17.40 12.75
C ALA A 278 -2.73 17.67 11.69
N SER A 279 -3.09 18.93 11.46
CA SER A 279 -4.15 19.29 10.49
C SER A 279 -3.74 19.02 9.04
N ARG A 280 -2.47 19.27 8.70
CA ARG A 280 -1.91 18.94 7.38
C ARG A 280 -1.92 17.44 7.13
N ARG A 281 -1.71 16.63 8.19
CA ARG A 281 -1.74 15.16 8.10
C ARG A 281 -3.12 14.65 7.70
N ARG A 282 -4.20 15.08 8.36
CA ARG A 282 -5.57 14.60 8.02
C ARG A 282 -5.94 14.88 6.57
N ASN A 283 -5.71 16.11 6.09
CA ASN A 283 -6.05 16.46 4.72
C ASN A 283 -5.25 15.64 3.70
N ALA A 284 -3.96 15.38 3.98
CA ALA A 284 -3.14 14.50 3.15
C ALA A 284 -3.70 13.06 3.11
N LEU A 285 -4.07 12.48 4.26
CA LEU A 285 -4.67 11.13 4.29
C LEU A 285 -5.97 11.06 3.49
N MET A 286 -6.81 12.10 3.55
CA MET A 286 -8.06 12.13 2.80
C MET A 286 -7.85 12.26 1.29
N ALA A 287 -6.83 13.01 0.86
CA ALA A 287 -6.45 13.11 -0.55
C ALA A 287 -5.99 11.75 -1.09
N ASP A 288 -5.04 11.12 -0.39
CA ASP A 288 -4.51 9.79 -0.71
C ASP A 288 -5.63 8.73 -0.76
N ALA A 289 -6.53 8.73 0.22
CA ALA A 289 -7.69 7.81 0.23
C ALA A 289 -8.66 8.04 -0.94
N ALA A 290 -8.79 9.27 -1.44
CA ALA A 290 -9.66 9.59 -2.56
C ALA A 290 -9.11 9.02 -3.87
N GLU A 291 -7.79 8.92 -4.02
CA GLU A 291 -7.13 8.31 -5.18
C GLU A 291 -7.52 6.83 -5.34
N HIS A 292 -7.66 6.08 -4.24
CA HIS A 292 -8.16 4.70 -4.28
C HIS A 292 -9.55 4.59 -4.93
N THR A 293 -10.45 5.51 -4.57
CA THR A 293 -11.81 5.51 -5.09
C THR A 293 -11.82 5.89 -6.56
N ALA A 294 -11.07 6.93 -6.93
CA ALA A 294 -10.91 7.37 -8.32
C ALA A 294 -10.31 6.26 -9.20
N LEU A 295 -9.29 5.55 -8.70
CA LEU A 295 -8.67 4.43 -9.38
C LEU A 295 -9.67 3.28 -9.60
N LEU A 296 -10.42 2.89 -8.57
CA LEU A 296 -11.47 1.86 -8.72
C LEU A 296 -12.55 2.28 -9.72
N ASP A 297 -13.00 3.54 -9.68
CA ASP A 297 -14.00 4.04 -10.62
C ASP A 297 -13.50 3.95 -12.07
N ALA A 298 -12.24 4.35 -12.32
CA ALA A 298 -11.61 4.21 -13.64
C ALA A 298 -11.50 2.74 -14.08
N LEU A 299 -11.10 1.83 -13.17
CA LEU A 299 -10.98 0.40 -13.44
C LEU A 299 -12.32 -0.26 -13.73
N ILE A 300 -13.37 0.08 -12.98
CA ILE A 300 -14.74 -0.43 -13.17
C ILE A 300 -15.29 0.04 -14.52
N ASN A 301 -15.06 1.30 -14.88
CA ASN A 301 -15.47 1.87 -16.17
C ASN A 301 -14.57 1.44 -17.33
N LYS A 302 -13.50 0.68 -17.07
CA LYS A 302 -12.47 0.26 -18.04
C LYS A 302 -11.81 1.43 -18.78
N ASP A 303 -11.71 2.58 -18.12
CA ASP A 303 -11.04 3.78 -18.65
C ASP A 303 -9.52 3.67 -18.44
N LEU A 304 -8.86 2.95 -19.34
CA LEU A 304 -7.42 2.75 -19.28
C LEU A 304 -6.62 4.06 -19.42
N SER A 305 -7.17 5.07 -20.10
CA SER A 305 -6.54 6.38 -20.23
C SER A 305 -6.51 7.14 -18.90
N ALA A 306 -7.54 6.99 -18.06
CA ALA A 306 -7.56 7.55 -16.71
C ALA A 306 -6.73 6.71 -15.72
N VAL A 307 -6.72 5.38 -15.85
CA VAL A 307 -5.96 4.49 -14.95
C VAL A 307 -4.46 4.78 -14.99
N GLN A 308 -3.88 5.03 -16.16
CA GLN A 308 -2.44 5.18 -16.31
C GLN A 308 -1.83 6.34 -15.50
N PRO A 309 -2.34 7.59 -15.59
CA PRO A 309 -1.86 8.68 -14.73
C PRO A 309 -2.18 8.40 -13.26
N LEU A 310 -3.40 7.95 -12.92
CA LEU A 310 -3.78 7.66 -11.53
C LEU A 310 -2.84 6.66 -10.85
N VAL A 311 -2.49 5.57 -11.53
CA VAL A 311 -1.54 4.58 -11.00
C VAL A 311 -0.15 5.19 -10.85
N ARG A 312 0.32 5.99 -11.81
CA ARG A 312 1.67 6.57 -11.71
C ARG A 312 1.76 7.55 -10.56
N ASP A 313 0.80 8.45 -10.43
CA ASP A 313 0.82 9.50 -9.41
C ASP A 313 0.69 8.86 -8.00
N HIS A 314 -0.25 7.93 -7.85
CA HIS A 314 -0.51 7.21 -6.59
C HIS A 314 0.68 6.36 -6.12
N PHE A 315 1.39 5.67 -7.02
CA PHE A 315 2.50 4.78 -6.65
C PHE A 315 3.88 5.46 -6.68
N ALA A 316 4.05 6.53 -7.46
CA ALA A 316 5.32 7.26 -7.49
C ALA A 316 5.47 8.21 -6.30
N GLY A 317 4.37 8.57 -5.62
CA GLY A 317 4.37 9.42 -4.44
C GLY A 317 5.04 10.77 -4.75
N ASP A 318 4.27 11.71 -5.32
CA ASP A 318 4.64 13.10 -5.62
C ASP A 318 6.10 13.48 -5.31
N CYS A 319 6.93 13.41 -6.36
CA CYS A 319 8.31 13.89 -6.38
C CYS A 319 8.47 15.34 -5.91
#